data_AF-A0AAW5K7W0-F1
#
_entry.id   AF-A0AAW5K7W0-F1
#
_cell.length_a   1.000
_cell.length_b   1.000
_cell.length_c   1.000
_cell.angle_alpha   90.00
_cell.angle_beta   90.00
_cell.angle_gamma   90.00
#
_symmetry.space_group_name_H-M   'P 1'
#
loop_
_entity.id
_entity.type
_entity.pdbx_description
1 polymer ?
#
loop_
_entity_poly.entity_id
_entity_poly.type
_entity_poly.pdbx_seq_one_letter_code
_entity_poly.pdbx_strand_id
1 'polypeptide(L)' 'MYSIIETAKENHLKPYEYLKYILENMPNMAPERYHTILPWSKELPCHCKLKEQTDSTAGDNDESCEHVSDAGLNDSAE' A
#
# COMPACT_ATOMS: atom_id res chain seq x y z
N MET A 1 -16.07 5.66 18.64
CA MET A 1 -15.69 5.37 17.24
C MET A 1 -14.21 5.74 17.04
N TYR A 2 -13.32 5.03 17.75
CA TYR A 2 -11.85 5.20 17.70
C TYR A 2 -11.23 3.99 16.97
N SER A 3 -11.86 3.54 15.88
CA SER A 3 -11.84 2.11 15.49
C SER A 3 -10.97 1.76 14.29
N ILE A 4 -10.59 2.72 13.45
CA ILE A 4 -9.81 2.47 12.22
C ILE A 4 -8.71 3.52 12.09
N ILE A 5 -9.01 4.78 12.38
CA ILE A 5 -8.04 5.87 12.39
C ILE A 5 -6.95 5.64 13.44
N GLU A 6 -7.33 5.23 14.65
CA GLU A 6 -6.36 4.92 15.71
C GLU A 6 -5.46 3.74 15.31
N THR A 7 -6.06 2.64 14.83
CA THR A 7 -5.33 1.48 14.32
C THR A 7 -4.42 1.84 13.16
N ALA A 8 -4.85 2.70 12.23
CA ALA A 8 -4.02 3.18 11.13
C ALA A 8 -2.79 3.94 11.66
N LYS A 9 -2.98 4.83 12.64
CA LYS A 9 -1.87 5.55 13.29
C LYS A 9 -0.90 4.60 13.99
N GLU A 10 -1.40 3.62 14.73
CA GLU A 10 -0.59 2.60 15.42
C GLU A 10 0.20 1.72 14.44
N ASN A 11 -0.30 1.53 13.21
CA ASN A 11 0.38 0.79 12.15
C ASN A 11 1.20 1.71 11.21
N HIS A 12 1.51 2.94 11.62
CA HIS A 12 2.28 3.92 10.83
C HIS A 12 1.68 4.20 9.44
N LEU A 13 0.36 4.20 9.33
CA LEU A 13 -0.38 4.55 8.13
C LEU A 13 -0.94 5.98 8.21
N LYS A 14 -0.95 6.68 7.07
CA LYS A 14 -1.61 7.97 6.90
C LYS A 14 -3.12 7.72 6.91
N PRO A 15 -3.87 8.14 7.95
CA PRO A 15 -5.26 7.70 8.10
C PRO A 15 -6.17 8.13 6.96
N TYR A 16 -5.95 9.33 6.43
CA TYR A 16 -6.72 9.84 5.30
C TYR A 16 -6.50 9.02 4.02
N GLU A 17 -5.24 8.84 3.61
CA GLU A 17 -4.88 8.05 2.42
C GLU A 17 -5.31 6.59 2.55
N TYR A 18 -5.15 6.00 3.73
CA TYR A 18 -5.58 4.64 4.01
C TYR A 18 -7.09 4.46 3.92
N LEU A 19 -7.88 5.36 4.51
CA LEU A 19 -9.34 5.34 4.40
C LEU A 19 -9.81 5.51 2.96
N LYS A 20 -9.20 6.45 2.23
CA LYS A 20 -9.49 6.66 0.81
C LYS A 20 -9.24 5.38 0.01
N TYR A 21 -8.07 4.76 0.20
CA TYR A 21 -7.72 3.49 -0.46
C TYR A 21 -8.71 2.37 -0.15
N ILE A 22 -9.12 2.20 1.12
CA ILE A 22 -10.13 1.21 1.50
C ILE A 22 -11.43 1.47 0.73
N LEU A 23 -11.95 2.70 0.78
CA LEU A 23 -13.24 3.03 0.17
C LEU A 23 -13.24 2.86 -1.36
N GLU A 24 -12.11 3.10 -2.02
CA GLU A 24 -11.96 2.92 -3.47
C GLU A 24 -11.80 1.43 -3.87
N ASN A 25 -11.09 0.64 -3.07
CA ASN A 25 -10.74 -0.74 -3.42
C ASN A 25 -11.71 -1.80 -2.89
N MET A 26 -12.30 -1.59 -1.71
CA MET A 26 -13.23 -2.52 -1.07
C MET A 26 -14.43 -2.92 -1.95
N PRO A 27 -15.13 -2.01 -2.65
CA PRO A 27 -16.27 -2.41 -3.50
C PRO A 27 -15.84 -3.19 -4.75
N ASN A 28 -14.59 -3.06 -5.17
CA ASN A 28 -14.04 -3.70 -6.38
C ASN A 28 -13.29 -5.02 -6.06
N MET A 29 -13.26 -5.43 -4.80
CA MET A 29 -12.44 -6.52 -4.30
C MET A 29 -13.30 -7.67 -3.78
N ALA A 30 -12.90 -8.90 -4.08
CA ALA A 30 -13.54 -10.09 -3.51
C ALA A 30 -13.30 -10.16 -1.99
N PRO A 31 -14.27 -10.60 -1.17
CA PRO A 31 -14.13 -10.66 0.29
C PRO A 31 -12.89 -11.42 0.78
N GLU A 32 -12.46 -12.43 0.03
CA GLU A 32 -11.27 -13.22 0.31
C GLU A 32 -10.00 -12.38 0.32
N ARG A 33 -9.96 -11.26 -0.44
CA ARG A 33 -8.82 -10.36 -0.55
C ARG A 33 -8.83 -9.23 0.48
N TYR A 34 -9.86 -9.10 1.32
CA TYR A 34 -9.92 -8.00 2.30
C TYR A 34 -8.74 -8.00 3.28
N HIS A 35 -8.12 -9.15 3.55
CA HIS A 35 -6.91 -9.23 4.36
C HIS A 35 -5.75 -8.39 3.81
N THR A 36 -5.70 -8.16 2.50
CA THR A 36 -4.66 -7.37 1.80
C THR A 36 -4.78 -5.87 2.04
N ILE A 37 -5.95 -5.39 2.47
CA ILE A 37 -6.21 -3.96 2.73
C ILE A 37 -6.32 -3.63 4.22
N LEU A 38 -6.07 -4.61 5.09
CA LEU A 38 -6.03 -4.41 6.55
C LEU A 38 -4.81 -3.59 6.96
N PRO A 39 -4.84 -2.91 8.13
CA PRO A 39 -3.82 -1.92 8.45
C PRO A 39 -2.43 -2.52 8.72
N TRP A 40 -2.35 -3.83 8.99
CA TRP A 40 -1.11 -4.59 9.12
C TRP A 40 -0.68 -5.33 7.85
N SER A 41 -1.39 -5.14 6.73
CA SER A 41 -1.08 -5.81 5.48
C SER A 41 0.20 -5.28 4.84
N LYS A 42 1.04 -6.19 4.37
CA LYS A 42 2.28 -5.87 3.65
C LYS A 42 2.02 -5.37 2.22
N GLU A 43 0.86 -5.71 1.67
CA GLU A 43 0.43 -5.35 0.30
C GLU A 43 -0.12 -3.91 0.22
N LEU A 44 -0.16 -3.18 1.33
CA LEU A 44 -0.58 -1.78 1.32
C LEU A 44 0.39 -0.90 0.52
N PRO A 45 -0.13 -0.01 -0.33
CA PRO A 45 0.70 0.81 -1.18
C PRO A 45 1.50 1.84 -0.38
N CYS A 46 2.68 2.21 -0.91
CA CYS A 46 3.61 3.15 -0.28
C CYS A 46 2.96 4.49 0.13
N HIS A 47 2.01 5.00 -0.65
CA HIS A 47 1.37 6.29 -0.38
C HIS A 47 0.54 6.29 0.91
N CYS A 48 0.00 5.13 1.30
CA CYS A 48 -0.73 4.94 2.56
C CYS A 48 0.19 4.90 3.79
N LYS A 49 1.49 4.64 3.63
CA LYS A 49 2.44 4.55 4.76
C LYS A 49 3.00 5.94 5.11
N LEU A 50 3.19 6.23 6.40
CA LEU A 50 4.01 7.37 6.81
C LEU A 50 5.46 7.07 6.41
N LYS A 51 6.13 8.04 5.78
CA LYS A 51 7.59 7.96 5.61
C LYS A 51 8.17 8.00 7.01
N GLU A 52 8.74 6.90 7.48
CA GLU A 52 9.51 6.88 8.72
C GLU A 52 10.64 7.89 8.55
N GLN A 53 10.69 8.90 9.41
CA GLN A 53 11.84 9.79 9.49
C GLN A 53 12.98 8.96 10.08
N THR A 54 13.71 8.27 9.23
CA THR A 54 15.03 7.78 9.57
C THR A 54 15.91 9.03 9.74
N ASP A 55 16.12 9.44 10.99
CA ASP A 55 17.13 10.42 11.33
C ASP A 55 18.46 10.02 10.67
N SER A 56 19.03 10.93 9.90
CA SER A 56 20.37 10.86 9.29
C SER A 56 20.57 9.85 8.15
N THR A 57 20.32 10.27 6.91
CA THR A 57 21.36 10.58 5.89
C THR A 57 20.75 10.62 4.49
N ALA A 58 21.27 11.56 3.69
CA ALA A 58 20.83 11.92 2.35
C ALA A 58 20.66 10.72 1.40
N GLY A 59 19.61 10.80 0.58
CA GLY A 59 19.36 9.89 -0.53
C GLY A 59 17.96 10.11 -1.08
N ASP A 60 17.80 11.15 -1.89
CA ASP A 60 16.70 11.29 -2.84
C ASP A 60 16.61 10.02 -3.70
N ASN A 61 15.77 9.06 -3.29
CA ASN A 61 15.27 8.01 -4.18
C ASN A 61 13.76 7.98 -3.99
N ASP A 62 13.09 8.79 -4.81
CA ASP A 62 11.68 8.67 -5.14
C ASP A 62 11.49 7.38 -5.97
N GLU A 63 11.79 6.22 -5.38
CA GLU A 63 11.44 4.93 -5.97
C GLU A 63 10.04 4.60 -5.47
N SER A 64 9.07 5.09 -6.26
CA SER A 64 7.71 4.60 -6.28
C SER A 64 7.70 3.09 -6.07
N CYS A 65 6.87 2.58 -5.14
CA CYS A 65 6.49 1.17 -5.10
C CYS A 65 6.11 0.75 -6.53
N GLU A 66 7.03 0.14 -7.28
CA GLU A 66 6.78 -0.22 -8.66
C GLU A 66 5.75 -1.34 -8.72
N HIS A 67 4.85 -1.16 -9.67
CA HIS A 67 3.83 -2.11 -10.05
C HIS A 67 4.52 -3.36 -10.57
N VAL A 68 4.17 -4.51 -10.01
CA VAL A 68 4.51 -5.81 -10.61
C VAL A 68 3.75 -5.91 -11.92
N SER A 69 4.39 -5.57 -13.04
CA SER A 69 3.84 -5.76 -14.38
C SER A 69 4.98 -5.79 -15.40
N ASP A 70 5.87 -6.78 -15.30
CA ASP A 70 6.61 -7.21 -16.49
C ASP A 70 5.93 -8.46 -17.04
N ALA A 71 4.93 -8.20 -17.89
CA ALA A 71 4.42 -9.18 -18.83
C ALA A 71 5.50 -9.39 -19.90
N GLY A 72 6.40 -10.34 -19.65
CA GLY A 72 7.29 -10.88 -20.66
C GLY A 72 6.49 -11.69 -21.68
N LEU A 73 5.85 -11.00 -22.63
CA LEU A 73 5.59 -11.52 -23.96
C LEU A 73 6.94 -11.66 -24.66
N ASN A 74 7.44 -12.88 -24.83
CA ASN A 74 8.29 -13.21 -25.97
C ASN A 74 7.64 -14.31 -26.81
N ASP A 75 7.19 -13.87 -27.97
CA ASP A 75 6.82 -14.66 -29.12
C ASP A 75 7.97 -15.55 -29.62
N SER A 76 7.61 -16.73 -30.13
CA SER A 76 8.23 -17.45 -31.26
C SER A 76 9.53 -18.28 -31.09
N ALA A 77 9.48 -19.45 -31.75
CA ALA A 77 10.50 -20.47 -32.07
C ALA A 77 10.89 -21.43 -30.92
N GLU A 78 10.75 -22.76 -30.98
CA GLU A 78 10.71 -23.74 -32.09
C GLU A 78 9.50 -24.70 -32.04
#